data_AF-A0A4V3ASE9-F1
#
_entry.id   AF-A0A4V3ASE9-F1
#
_cell.length_a   1.000
_cell.length_b   1.000
_cell.length_c   1.000
_cell.angle_alpha   90.00
_cell.angle_beta   90.00
_cell.angle_gamma   90.00
#
_symmetry.space_group_name_H-M   'P 1'
#
loop_
_entity.id
_entity.type
_entity.pdbx_description
1 polymer ?
#
loop_
_entity_poly.entity_id
_entity_poly.type
_entity_poly.pdbx_seq_one_letter_code
_entity_poly.pdbx_strand_id
1 'polypeptide(L)'
;MPARRRISALRLIQRIKQHEIDGYAARMTAIRAEQANLHEEIKALQARVESEGHITSPEAAPYLAGFLRAVEARRALLTGQLAALDEKAAGIEAQLMGSYREAKTNDAALDQSLEQLQKHEDRREAAETEEIARNVYLRNRPS
;
A
#
# COMPACT_ATOMS: atom_id res chain seq x y z
N MET A 1 -21.49 19.15 19.16
CA MET A 1 -21.49 18.86 17.71
C MET A 1 -20.93 17.46 17.43
N PRO A 2 -21.74 16.40 17.54
CA PRO A 2 -21.32 15.02 17.26
C PRO A 2 -20.87 14.80 15.81
N ALA A 3 -21.53 15.44 14.84
CA ALA A 3 -21.19 15.33 13.41
C ALA A 3 -19.78 15.82 13.09
N ARG A 4 -19.36 16.97 13.64
CA ARG A 4 -18.00 17.51 13.46
C ARG A 4 -16.93 16.58 14.04
N ARG A 5 -17.19 15.99 15.22
CA ARG A 5 -16.28 14.99 15.82
C ARG A 5 -16.16 13.73 14.95
N ARG A 6 -17.27 13.24 14.39
CA ARG A 6 -17.29 12.11 13.45
C ARG A 6 -16.46 12.41 12.19
N ILE A 7 -16.66 13.56 11.56
CA ILE A 7 -15.88 13.99 10.38
C ILE A 7 -14.38 14.06 10.71
N SER A 8 -14.01 14.64 11.86
CA SER A 8 -12.61 14.67 12.30
C SER A 8 -12.02 13.28 12.48
N ALA A 9 -12.78 12.34 13.05
CA ALA A 9 -12.36 10.95 13.21
C ALA A 9 -12.17 10.24 11.86
N LEU A 10 -13.12 10.39 10.93
CA LEU A 10 -13.03 9.81 9.58
C LEU A 10 -11.82 10.36 8.80
N ARG A 11 -11.50 11.65 8.94
CA ARG A 11 -10.28 12.26 8.36
C ARG A 11 -8.99 11.75 8.99
N LEU A 12 -9.02 11.40 10.28
CA LEU A 12 -7.88 10.78 10.95
C LEU A 12 -7.67 9.36 10.44
N ILE A 13 -8.75 8.56 10.36
CA ILE A 13 -8.73 7.22 9.78
C ILE A 13 -8.17 7.25 8.37
N GLN A 14 -8.61 8.20 7.53
CA GLN A 14 -8.12 8.33 6.17
C GLN A 14 -6.59 8.53 6.11
N ARG A 15 -6.06 9.41 6.96
CA ARG A 15 -4.60 9.64 7.04
C ARG A 15 -3.85 8.40 7.50
N ILE A 16 -4.39 7.68 8.49
CA ILE A 16 -3.80 6.41 8.94
C ILE A 16 -3.76 5.41 7.78
N LYS A 17 -4.86 5.25 7.04
CA LYS A 17 -4.92 4.35 5.88
C LYS A 17 -3.98 4.75 4.76
N GLN A 18 -3.82 6.04 4.49
CA GLN A 18 -2.83 6.51 3.53
C GLN A 18 -1.41 6.12 3.96
N HIS A 19 -1.06 6.34 5.23
CA HIS A 19 0.25 5.94 5.76
C HIS A 19 0.48 4.42 5.72
N GLU A 20 -0.55 3.61 5.97
CA GLU A 20 -0.48 2.16 5.82
C GLU A 20 -0.18 1.76 4.37
N ILE A 21 -0.91 2.34 3.40
CA ILE A 21 -0.71 2.12 1.96
C ILE A 21 0.71 2.48 1.53
N ASP A 22 1.20 3.66 1.92
CA ASP A 22 2.55 4.12 1.63
C ASP A 22 3.60 3.16 2.25
N GLY A 23 3.33 2.68 3.46
CA GLY A 23 4.15 1.68 4.15
C GLY A 23 4.22 0.35 3.40
N TYR A 24 3.11 -0.14 2.85
CA TYR A 24 3.11 -1.35 2.03
C TYR A 24 3.87 -1.16 0.72
N ALA A 25 3.72 0.00 0.06
CA ALA A 25 4.46 0.32 -1.16
C ALA A 25 5.98 0.33 -0.90
N ALA A 26 6.43 0.94 0.19
CA ALA A 26 7.84 0.94 0.58
C ALA A 26 8.39 -0.48 0.80
N ARG A 27 7.64 -1.34 1.51
CA ARG A 27 8.03 -2.75 1.72
C ARG A 27 8.07 -3.53 0.41
N MET A 28 7.12 -3.30 -0.49
CA MET A 28 7.11 -3.94 -1.81
C MET A 28 8.35 -3.55 -2.61
N THR A 29 8.73 -2.28 -2.62
CA THR A 29 9.97 -1.81 -3.27
C THR A 29 11.20 -2.49 -2.69
N ALA A 30 11.28 -2.65 -1.36
CA ALA A 30 12.39 -3.35 -0.72
C ALA A 30 12.47 -4.83 -1.15
N ILE A 31 11.34 -5.53 -1.19
CA ILE A 31 11.28 -6.92 -1.69
C ILE A 31 11.74 -7.00 -3.14
N ARG A 32 11.26 -6.11 -4.01
CA ARG A 32 11.67 -6.09 -5.42
C ARG A 32 13.17 -5.85 -5.60
N ALA A 33 13.76 -4.99 -4.78
CA ALA A 33 15.21 -4.78 -4.77
C ALA A 33 15.96 -6.04 -4.33
N GLU A 34 15.49 -6.74 -3.28
CA GLU A 34 16.09 -7.98 -2.81
C GLU A 34 15.98 -9.10 -3.86
N GLN A 35 14.82 -9.25 -4.51
CA GLN A 35 14.62 -10.19 -5.61
C GLN A 35 15.57 -9.91 -6.78
N ALA A 36 15.74 -8.64 -7.16
CA ALA A 36 16.67 -8.25 -8.21
C ALA A 36 18.12 -8.65 -7.85
N ASN A 37 18.55 -8.41 -6.61
CA ASN A 37 19.88 -8.80 -6.14
C ASN A 37 20.10 -10.32 -6.21
N LEU A 38 19.11 -11.11 -5.77
CA LEU A 38 19.18 -12.58 -5.84
C LEU A 38 19.23 -13.07 -7.29
N HIS A 39 18.47 -12.45 -8.20
CA HIS A 39 18.54 -12.77 -9.63
C HIS A 39 19.91 -12.47 -10.22
N GLU A 40 20.52 -11.34 -9.88
CA GLU A 40 21.89 -11.03 -10.32
C GLU A 40 22.92 -12.02 -9.75
N GLU A 41 22.76 -12.46 -8.50
CA GLU A 41 23.64 -13.50 -7.92
C GLU A 41 23.49 -14.84 -8.66
N ILE A 42 22.27 -15.26 -9.00
CA ILE A 42 22.01 -16.47 -9.78
C ILE A 42 22.66 -16.37 -11.17
N LYS A 43 22.53 -15.21 -11.84
CA LYS A 43 23.18 -14.97 -13.14
C LYS A 43 24.70 -15.03 -13.03
N ALA A 44 25.27 -14.43 -11.99
CA ALA A 44 26.72 -14.46 -11.75
C ALA A 44 27.24 -15.88 -11.51
N LEU A 45 26.50 -16.71 -10.77
CA LEU A 45 26.81 -18.13 -10.59
C LEU A 45 26.78 -18.90 -11.91
N GLN A 46 25.80 -18.60 -12.77
CA GLN A 46 25.71 -19.24 -14.07
C GLN A 46 26.87 -18.83 -14.99
N ALA A 47 27.22 -17.55 -15.03
CA ALA A 47 28.39 -17.07 -15.78
C ALA A 47 29.69 -17.71 -15.29
N ARG A 48 29.85 -17.91 -13.97
CA ARG A 48 31.00 -18.66 -13.41
C ARG A 48 31.05 -20.10 -13.85
N VAL A 49 29.90 -20.79 -13.90
CA VAL A 49 29.84 -22.17 -14.42
C VAL A 49 30.22 -22.21 -15.89
N GLU A 50 29.77 -21.25 -16.69
CA GLU A 50 30.13 -21.15 -18.10
C GLU A 50 31.62 -20.86 -18.31
N SER A 51 32.25 -20.02 -17.48
CA SER A 51 33.67 -19.70 -17.59
C SER A 51 34.60 -20.79 -17.03
N GLU A 52 34.26 -21.36 -15.87
CA GLU A 52 35.13 -22.29 -15.13
C GLU A 52 34.79 -23.76 -15.41
N GLY A 53 33.56 -24.05 -15.84
CA GLY A 53 33.09 -25.40 -16.14
C GLY A 53 33.66 -26.01 -17.42
N HIS A 54 34.33 -25.20 -18.24
CA HIS A 54 35.01 -25.63 -19.46
C HIS A 54 36.54 -25.73 -19.32
N ILE A 55 37.10 -25.50 -18.12
CA ILE A 55 38.54 -25.64 -17.89
C ILE A 55 38.91 -27.12 -17.95
N THR A 56 39.58 -27.51 -19.04
CA THR A 56 40.01 -28.89 -19.36
C THR A 56 41.44 -29.20 -18.91
N SER A 57 41.97 -28.47 -17.91
CA SER A 57 43.25 -28.83 -17.28
C SER A 57 43.10 -30.17 -16.54
N PRO A 58 44.01 -31.13 -16.76
CA PRO A 58 44.02 -32.39 -16.02
C PRO A 58 44.15 -32.20 -14.50
N GLU A 59 44.79 -31.11 -14.04
CA GLU A 59 44.94 -30.81 -12.61
C GLU A 59 43.64 -30.27 -11.97
N ALA A 60 42.76 -29.64 -12.74
CA ALA A 60 41.50 -29.06 -12.27
C ALA A 60 40.33 -30.06 -12.23
N ALA A 61 40.43 -31.16 -13.00
CA ALA A 61 39.38 -32.17 -13.13
C ALA A 61 38.83 -32.74 -11.80
N PRO A 62 39.66 -32.99 -10.74
CA PRO A 62 39.15 -33.49 -9.45
C PRO A 62 38.28 -32.48 -8.69
N TYR A 63 38.47 -31.18 -8.92
CA TYR A 63 37.79 -30.10 -8.19
C TYR A 63 36.49 -29.65 -8.88
N LEU A 64 36.36 -29.91 -10.18
CA LEU A 64 35.22 -29.48 -10.99
C LEU A 64 33.88 -30.06 -10.47
N ALA A 65 33.84 -31.34 -10.13
CA ALA A 65 32.62 -31.97 -9.62
C ALA A 65 32.16 -31.37 -8.28
N GLY A 66 33.11 -31.00 -7.41
CA GLY A 66 32.83 -30.34 -6.13
C GLY A 66 32.32 -28.91 -6.33
N PHE A 67 32.96 -28.16 -7.24
CA PHE A 67 32.53 -26.82 -7.63
C PHE A 67 31.09 -26.82 -8.19
N LEU A 68 30.78 -27.69 -9.16
CA LEU A 68 29.45 -27.76 -9.77
C LEU A 68 28.37 -28.09 -8.73
N ARG A 69 28.62 -29.05 -7.83
CA ARG A 69 27.71 -29.34 -6.71
C ARG A 69 27.51 -28.15 -5.78
N ALA A 70 28.58 -27.42 -5.45
CA ALA A 70 28.50 -26.25 -4.59
C ALA A 70 27.67 -25.13 -5.25
N VAL A 71 27.86 -24.91 -6.56
CA VAL A 71 27.06 -23.95 -7.32
C VAL A 71 25.59 -24.36 -7.38
N GLU A 72 25.29 -25.63 -7.66
CA GLU A 72 23.91 -26.14 -7.64
C GLU A 72 23.25 -25.96 -6.28
N ALA A 73 23.94 -26.30 -5.20
CA ALA A 73 23.45 -26.11 -3.83
C ALA A 73 23.18 -24.62 -3.54
N ARG A 74 24.08 -23.73 -3.97
CA ARG A 74 23.88 -22.28 -3.82
C ARG A 74 22.69 -21.78 -4.64
N ARG A 75 22.54 -22.23 -5.89
CA ARG A 75 21.38 -21.87 -6.74
C ARG A 75 20.07 -22.33 -6.09
N ALA A 76 20.00 -23.56 -5.58
CA ALA A 76 18.82 -24.07 -4.90
C ALA A 76 18.45 -23.21 -3.67
N LEU A 77 19.45 -22.79 -2.88
CA LEU A 77 19.24 -21.88 -1.76
C LEU A 77 18.67 -20.53 -2.21
N LEU A 78 19.27 -19.90 -3.22
CA LEU A 78 18.82 -18.59 -3.73
C LEU A 78 17.40 -18.67 -4.32
N THR A 79 17.08 -19.75 -5.03
CA THR A 79 15.72 -20.00 -5.53
C THR A 79 14.72 -20.18 -4.39
N GLY A 80 15.09 -20.87 -3.30
CA GLY A 80 14.26 -20.97 -2.10
C GLY A 80 14.01 -19.60 -1.44
N GLN A 81 15.03 -18.74 -1.41
CA GLN A 81 14.89 -17.36 -0.91
C GLN A 81 13.96 -16.52 -1.79
N LEU A 82 14.07 -16.64 -3.12
CA LEU A 82 13.14 -15.98 -4.05
C LEU A 82 11.69 -16.41 -3.80
N ALA A 83 11.43 -17.70 -3.65
CA ALA A 83 10.09 -18.22 -3.37
C ALA A 83 9.53 -17.65 -2.05
N ALA A 84 10.37 -17.56 -1.00
CA ALA A 84 9.97 -16.94 0.26
C ALA A 84 9.68 -15.43 0.13
N LEU A 85 10.40 -14.73 -0.74
CA LEU A 85 10.11 -13.32 -1.05
C LEU A 85 8.81 -13.15 -1.84
N ASP A 86 8.51 -14.06 -2.77
CA ASP A 86 7.25 -14.06 -3.52
C ASP A 86 6.05 -14.28 -2.58
N GLU A 87 6.15 -15.20 -1.62
CA GLU A 87 5.12 -15.40 -0.61
C GLU A 87 4.91 -14.14 0.26
N LYS A 88 6.00 -13.52 0.70
CA LYS A 88 5.94 -12.24 1.43
C LYS A 88 5.31 -11.12 0.59
N ALA A 89 5.64 -11.05 -0.70
CA ALA A 89 5.07 -10.07 -1.61
C ALA A 89 3.56 -10.28 -1.75
N ALA A 90 3.10 -11.52 -1.95
CA ALA A 90 1.68 -11.85 -2.01
C ALA A 90 0.94 -11.47 -0.72
N GLY A 91 1.55 -11.70 0.44
CA GLY A 91 1.01 -11.28 1.73
C GLY A 91 0.85 -9.76 1.85
N ILE A 92 1.85 -8.99 1.42
CA ILE A 92 1.79 -7.52 1.41
C ILE A 92 0.74 -7.01 0.41
N GLU A 93 0.63 -7.63 -0.76
CA GLU A 93 -0.38 -7.27 -1.75
C GLU A 93 -1.80 -7.47 -1.21
N ALA A 94 -2.06 -8.60 -0.52
CA ALA A 94 -3.33 -8.83 0.14
C ALA A 94 -3.64 -7.76 1.20
N GLN A 95 -2.65 -7.38 2.02
CA GLN A 95 -2.78 -6.32 3.03
C GLN A 95 -3.04 -4.94 2.40
N LEU A 96 -2.34 -4.63 1.31
CA LEU A 96 -2.53 -3.40 0.55
C LEU A 96 -3.96 -3.32 0.00
N MET A 97 -4.45 -4.39 -0.62
CA MET A 97 -5.82 -4.46 -1.14
C MET A 97 -6.87 -4.34 -0.04
N GLY A 98 -6.64 -4.96 1.12
CA GLY A 98 -7.50 -4.79 2.30
C GLY A 98 -7.57 -3.34 2.75
N SER A 99 -6.40 -2.70 2.93
CA SER A 99 -6.29 -1.32 3.39
C SER A 99 -6.91 -0.33 2.41
N TYR A 100 -6.78 -0.59 1.10
CA TYR A 100 -7.42 0.21 0.05
C TYR A 100 -8.96 0.12 0.09
N ARG A 101 -9.52 -1.08 0.30
CA ARG A 101 -10.97 -1.26 0.44
C ARG A 101 -11.51 -0.53 1.67
N GLU A 102 -10.79 -0.60 2.78
CA GLU A 102 -11.14 0.11 4.01
C GLU A 102 -11.07 1.63 3.82
N ALA A 103 -10.02 2.13 3.16
CA ALA A 103 -9.90 3.55 2.80
C ALA A 103 -11.09 4.01 1.95
N LYS A 104 -11.51 3.24 0.95
CA LYS A 104 -12.67 3.57 0.11
C LYS A 104 -13.99 3.57 0.88
N THR A 105 -14.15 2.66 1.83
CA THR A 105 -15.33 2.65 2.68
C THR A 105 -15.35 3.87 3.61
N ASN A 106 -14.19 4.26 4.14
CA ASN A 106 -14.03 5.45 4.96
C ASN A 106 -14.29 6.74 4.15
N ASP A 107 -13.82 6.83 2.90
CA ASP A 107 -14.10 7.94 1.98
C ASP A 107 -15.61 8.12 1.78
N ALA A 108 -16.33 7.04 1.45
CA ALA A 108 -17.78 7.09 1.26
C ALA A 108 -18.52 7.56 2.54
N ALA A 109 -18.08 7.10 3.71
CA ALA A 109 -18.65 7.53 4.99
C ALA A 109 -18.34 9.00 5.31
N LEU A 110 -17.16 9.49 4.92
CA LEU A 110 -16.76 10.88 5.07
C LEU A 110 -17.61 11.80 4.17
N ASP A 111 -17.75 11.45 2.90
CA ASP A 111 -18.55 12.20 1.93
C ASP A 111 -20.01 12.31 2.39
N GLN A 112 -20.60 11.19 2.81
CA GLN A 112 -21.95 11.18 3.36
C GLN A 112 -22.08 12.07 4.60
N SER A 113 -21.08 12.05 5.49
CA SER A 113 -21.09 12.87 6.71
C SER A 113 -20.95 14.37 6.41
N LEU A 114 -20.17 14.73 5.39
CA LEU A 114 -20.03 16.11 4.93
C LEU A 114 -21.32 16.61 4.29
N GLU A 115 -21.94 15.81 3.43
CA GLU A 115 -23.21 16.15 2.79
C GLU A 115 -24.35 16.34 3.83
N GLN A 116 -24.42 15.47 4.84
CA GLN A 116 -25.38 15.60 5.93
C GLN A 116 -25.16 16.88 6.75
N LEU A 117 -23.90 17.24 7.02
CA LEU A 117 -23.57 18.46 7.74
C LEU A 117 -24.02 19.69 6.93
N GLN A 118 -23.71 19.72 5.63
CA GLN A 118 -24.07 20.83 4.76
C GLN A 118 -25.59 20.99 4.65
N LYS A 119 -26.33 19.90 4.38
CA LYS A 119 -27.80 19.92 4.37
C LYS A 119 -28.41 20.43 5.68
N HIS A 120 -27.78 20.15 6.81
CA HIS A 120 -28.23 20.64 8.11
C HIS A 120 -27.92 22.13 8.31
N GLU A 121 -26.76 22.60 7.85
CA GLU A 121 -26.39 24.02 7.86
C GLU A 121 -27.31 24.82 6.93
N ASP A 122 -27.54 24.37 5.70
CA ASP A 122 -28.45 25.02 4.73
C ASP A 122 -29.89 25.14 5.28
N ARG A 123 -30.39 24.09 5.94
CA ARG A 123 -31.73 24.12 6.57
C ARG A 123 -31.81 25.12 7.73
N ARG A 124 -30.74 25.28 8.50
CA ARG A 124 -30.69 26.25 9.59
C ARG A 124 -30.65 27.67 9.05
N GLU A 125 -29.82 27.93 8.04
CA GLU A 125 -29.74 29.25 7.39
C GLU A 125 -31.07 29.64 6.74
N ALA A 126 -31.75 28.69 6.08
CA ALA A 126 -33.08 28.92 5.52
C ALA A 126 -34.11 29.28 6.61
N ALA A 127 -34.14 28.56 7.72
CA ALA A 127 -35.05 28.83 8.83
C ALA A 127 -34.77 30.19 9.50
N GLU A 128 -33.49 30.55 9.68
CA GLU A 128 -33.08 31.84 10.22
C GLU A 128 -33.47 32.99 9.27
N THR A 129 -33.32 32.80 7.96
CA THR A 129 -33.70 33.78 6.94
C THR A 129 -35.22 33.98 6.89
N GLU A 130 -36.00 32.89 6.97
CA GLU A 130 -37.46 32.94 7.02
C GLU A 130 -37.96 33.66 8.28
N GLU A 131 -37.35 33.41 9.44
CA GLU A 131 -37.67 34.09 10.69
C GLU A 131 -37.40 35.60 10.59
N ILE A 132 -36.25 36.00 10.04
CA ILE A 132 -35.91 37.41 9.80
C ILE A 132 -36.93 38.07 8.86
N ALA A 133 -37.23 37.43 7.74
CA ALA A 133 -38.21 37.93 6.76
C ALA A 133 -39.60 38.11 7.40
N ARG A 134 -40.04 37.14 8.21
CA ARG A 134 -41.31 37.20 8.95
C ARG A 134 -41.32 38.34 9.96
N ASN A 135 -40.26 38.53 10.72
CA ASN A 135 -40.14 39.60 11.72
C ASN A 135 -40.14 40.99 11.06
N VAL A 136 -39.46 41.15 9.92
CA VAL A 136 -39.50 42.40 9.13
C VAL A 136 -40.91 42.67 8.61
N TYR A 137 -41.59 41.66 8.07
CA TYR A 137 -42.96 41.81 7.57
C TYR A 137 -43.93 42.22 8.68
N LEU A 138 -43.87 41.60 9.86
CA LEU A 138 -44.71 41.93 11.00
C LEU A 138 -44.48 43.36 11.51
N ARG A 139 -43.24 43.85 11.47
CA ARG A 139 -42.88 45.21 11.89
C ARG A 139 -43.34 46.30 10.91
N ASN A 140 -43.45 45.97 9.62
CA ASN A 140 -43.85 46.91 8.56
C ASN A 140 -45.34 46.80 8.19
N ARG A 141 -46.14 46.05 8.95
CA ARG A 141 -47.57 45.90 8.70
C ARG A 141 -48.30 47.18 9.15
N PRO A 142 -48.98 47.92 8.24
CA PRO A 142 -49.77 49.07 8.65
C PRO A 142 -50.96 48.60 9.51
N SER A 143 -51.19 49.31 10.62
CA SER A 143 -52.35 49.17 11.50
C SER A 143 -53.65 49.53 10.81
#